data_AF-A0A1G6DYD1-F1
#
_entry.id   AF-A0A1G6DYD1-F1
#
_cell.length_a   1.000
_cell.length_b   1.000
_cell.length_c   1.000
_cell.angle_alpha   90.00
_cell.angle_beta   90.00
_cell.angle_gamma   90.00
#
_symmetry.space_group_name_H-M   'P 1'
#
loop_
_entity.id
_entity.type
_entity.pdbx_description
1 polymer ?
#
loop_
_entity_poly.entity_id
_entity_poly.type
_entity_poly.pdbx_seq_one_letter_code
_entity_poly.pdbx_strand_id
1 'polypeptide(L)'
;MFFFVLFSLARFGLNIGFLDRPLVIGMIWAAVTGHWETALPAAVFFELFFLDLFPIGTYIPPHGPFALLTTLALAHTFDISQPPAIFMLMLLCLPMAFLGSKLEHAHRRRQNVEYTRMLLSTRSGREHSVAMSSLVGKSFFPLCMLNLVVFVLVMALLVPLTDWLLHHVRGRVLVLPITWPMIWMLGTIGALLSLRSRRVYAILLVAVFLAGGIYWVNVM
;
A
#
# COMPACT_ATOMS: atom_id res chain seq x y z
N MET A 1 0.31 10.62 -10.80
CA MET A 1 -1.10 10.33 -11.15
C MET A 1 -1.24 9.11 -12.07
N PHE A 2 -0.49 9.01 -13.18
CA PHE A 2 -0.53 7.86 -14.10
C PHE A 2 -0.22 6.50 -13.44
N PHE A 3 0.85 6.41 -12.64
CA PHE A 3 1.24 5.16 -11.96
C PHE A 3 0.17 4.62 -11.01
N PHE A 4 -0.51 5.51 -10.29
CA PHE A 4 -1.58 5.10 -9.39
C PHE A 4 -2.71 4.40 -10.12
N VAL A 5 -3.15 4.98 -11.24
CA VAL A 5 -4.21 4.42 -12.07
C VAL A 5 -3.80 3.06 -12.63
N LEU A 6 -2.55 2.93 -13.10
CA LEU A 6 -2.00 1.68 -13.61
C LEU A 6 -1.99 0.55 -12.56
N PHE A 7 -1.46 0.83 -11.36
CA PHE A 7 -1.38 -0.17 -10.27
C PHE A 7 -2.73 -0.47 -9.65
N SER A 8 -3.59 0.54 -9.56
CA SER A 8 -4.98 0.37 -9.17
C SER A 8 -5.72 -0.55 -10.15
N LEU A 9 -5.49 -0.41 -11.47
CA LEU A 9 -6.08 -1.27 -12.48
C LEU A 9 -5.56 -2.71 -12.41
N ALA A 10 -4.26 -2.91 -12.10
CA ALA A 10 -3.68 -4.23 -11.91
C ALA A 10 -4.34 -4.99 -10.74
N ARG A 11 -4.62 -4.30 -9.63
CA ARG A 11 -5.28 -4.87 -8.45
C ARG A 11 -6.77 -5.13 -8.65
N PHE A 12 -7.50 -4.13 -9.16
CA PHE A 12 -8.95 -4.20 -9.27
C PHE A 12 -9.44 -4.95 -10.52
N GLY A 13 -8.64 -4.99 -11.58
CA GLY A 13 -9.02 -5.55 -12.88
C GLY A 13 -8.37 -6.90 -13.21
N LEU A 14 -7.09 -7.10 -12.87
CA LEU A 14 -6.32 -8.28 -13.29
C LEU A 14 -5.94 -9.22 -12.14
N ASN A 15 -6.06 -8.77 -10.88
CA ASN A 15 -5.72 -9.53 -9.65
C ASN A 15 -4.39 -10.30 -9.79
N ILE A 16 -3.36 -9.62 -10.29
CA ILE A 16 -2.01 -10.18 -10.38
C ILE A 16 -1.40 -9.99 -8.99
N GLY A 17 -1.56 -10.97 -8.10
CA GLY A 17 -1.18 -10.86 -6.69
C GLY A 17 0.28 -10.49 -6.40
N PHE A 18 1.17 -10.54 -7.41
CA PHE A 18 2.53 -10.04 -7.33
C PHE A 18 2.63 -8.52 -7.53
N LEU A 19 1.83 -7.93 -8.43
CA LEU A 19 1.85 -6.48 -8.70
C LEU A 19 1.16 -5.67 -7.60
N ASP A 20 0.45 -6.33 -6.69
CA ASP A 20 -0.22 -5.69 -5.54
C ASP A 20 0.69 -5.47 -4.34
N ARG A 21 1.95 -5.91 -4.44
CA ARG A 21 2.95 -5.82 -3.38
C ARG A 21 3.56 -4.42 -3.32
N PRO A 22 3.52 -3.73 -2.17
CA PRO A 22 4.22 -2.46 -1.98
C PRO A 22 5.66 -2.47 -2.50
N LEU A 23 6.41 -3.56 -2.26
CA LEU A 23 7.80 -3.66 -2.71
C LEU A 23 7.94 -3.57 -4.24
N VAL A 24 7.07 -4.28 -4.98
CA VAL A 24 7.10 -4.32 -6.45
C VAL A 24 6.74 -2.95 -7.04
N ILE A 25 5.73 -2.31 -6.46
CA ILE A 25 5.30 -0.98 -6.88
C ILE A 25 6.37 0.06 -6.60
N GLY A 26 7.04 -0.03 -5.45
CA GLY A 26 8.18 0.83 -5.10
C GLY A 26 9.34 0.67 -6.09
N MET A 27 9.68 -0.57 -6.47
CA MET A 27 10.71 -0.85 -7.47
C MET A 27 10.37 -0.23 -8.83
N ILE A 28 9.12 -0.38 -9.30
CA ILE A 28 8.71 0.19 -10.59
C ILE A 28 8.70 1.72 -10.51
N TRP A 29 8.21 2.31 -9.41
CA TRP A 29 8.25 3.75 -9.21
C TRP A 29 9.68 4.28 -9.23
N ALA A 30 10.60 3.61 -8.53
CA ALA A 30 12.02 3.97 -8.51
C ALA A 30 12.66 3.86 -9.91
N ALA A 31 12.32 2.82 -10.67
CA ALA A 31 12.82 2.63 -12.02
C ALA A 31 12.41 3.75 -12.98
N VAL A 32 11.20 4.31 -12.80
CA VAL A 32 10.71 5.42 -13.63
C VAL A 32 11.22 6.77 -13.14
N THR A 33 11.16 7.02 -11.83
CA THR A 33 11.49 8.34 -11.27
C THR A 33 12.99 8.52 -11.00
N GLY A 34 13.77 7.44 -10.96
CA GLY A 34 15.19 7.44 -10.60
C GLY A 34 15.48 7.53 -9.09
N HIS A 35 14.46 7.69 -8.23
CA HIS A 35 14.64 7.93 -6.80
C HIS A 35 14.69 6.64 -5.97
N TRP A 36 15.73 5.85 -6.16
CA TRP A 36 15.89 4.55 -5.49
C TRP A 36 16.03 4.66 -3.96
N GLU A 37 16.74 5.70 -3.49
CA GLU A 37 17.06 5.90 -2.07
C GLU A 37 15.84 6.19 -1.20
N THR A 38 14.76 6.73 -1.79
CA THR A 38 13.53 7.04 -1.06
C THR A 38 12.46 5.99 -1.31
N ALA A 39 12.35 5.51 -2.55
CA ALA A 39 11.28 4.62 -2.95
C ALA A 39 11.43 3.20 -2.39
N LEU A 40 12.63 2.61 -2.44
CA LEU A 40 12.83 1.25 -1.94
C LEU A 40 12.65 1.17 -0.42
N PRO A 41 13.27 2.04 0.40
CA PRO A 41 13.13 1.91 1.85
C PRO A 41 11.70 2.15 2.35
N ALA A 42 10.97 3.08 1.72
CA ALA A 42 9.55 3.29 2.00
C ALA A 42 8.69 2.08 1.61
N ALA A 43 8.98 1.46 0.46
CA ALA A 43 8.29 0.26 0.01
C ALA A 43 8.54 -0.94 0.92
N VAL A 44 9.78 -1.15 1.36
CA VAL A 44 10.16 -2.17 2.35
C VAL A 44 9.39 -1.98 3.66
N PHE A 45 9.31 -0.75 4.16
CA PHE A 45 8.54 -0.47 5.37
C PHE A 45 7.07 -0.87 5.22
N PHE A 46 6.40 -0.44 4.13
CA PHE A 46 4.99 -0.76 3.95
C PHE A 46 4.75 -2.25 3.71
N GLU A 47 5.68 -2.96 3.07
CA GLU A 47 5.63 -4.42 2.94
C GLU A 47 5.73 -5.10 4.32
N LEU A 48 6.70 -4.70 5.15
CA LEU A 48 6.88 -5.25 6.50
C LEU A 48 5.70 -4.93 7.43
N PHE A 49 5.19 -3.70 7.35
CA PHE A 49 4.11 -3.22 8.20
C PHE A 49 2.78 -3.91 7.89
N PHE A 50 2.49 -4.17 6.61
CA PHE A 50 1.27 -4.85 6.17
C PHE A 50 1.43 -6.36 5.98
N LEU A 51 2.53 -6.95 6.47
CA LEU A 51 2.88 -8.34 6.21
C LEU A 51 1.85 -9.35 6.75
N ASP A 52 1.16 -9.05 7.85
CA ASP A 52 0.14 -9.95 8.42
C ASP A 52 -1.22 -9.92 7.67
N LEU A 53 -1.42 -8.92 6.81
CA LEU A 53 -2.74 -8.56 6.33
C LEU A 53 -3.00 -9.16 4.95
N PHE A 54 -3.24 -10.48 4.93
CA PHE A 54 -3.60 -11.21 3.72
C PHE A 54 -5.13 -11.36 3.56
N PRO A 55 -5.66 -11.31 2.33
CA PRO A 55 -7.08 -11.50 2.08
C PRO A 55 -7.47 -12.96 2.38
N ILE A 56 -8.30 -13.16 3.40
CA ILE A 56 -8.84 -14.47 3.78
C ILE A 56 -10.36 -14.36 3.92
N GLY A 57 -11.10 -15.16 3.14
CA GLY A 57 -12.55 -15.15 3.14
C GLY A 57 -13.11 -13.78 2.70
N THR A 58 -13.90 -13.15 3.58
CA THR A 58 -14.51 -11.84 3.33
C THR A 58 -13.66 -10.66 3.82
N TYR A 59 -12.51 -10.93 4.45
CA TYR A 59 -11.62 -9.90 4.94
C TYR A 59 -10.85 -9.24 3.79
N ILE A 60 -11.01 -7.92 3.64
CA ILE A 60 -10.27 -7.10 2.67
C ILE A 60 -9.19 -6.33 3.45
N PRO A 61 -7.90 -6.62 3.21
CA PRO A 61 -6.82 -5.96 3.94
C PRO A 61 -6.68 -4.48 3.56
N PRO A 62 -6.03 -3.67 4.41
CA PRO A 62 -5.67 -2.29 4.06
C PRO A 62 -4.87 -2.23 2.75
N HIS A 63 -5.14 -1.22 1.94
CA HIS A 63 -4.55 -1.07 0.62
C HIS A 63 -3.14 -0.47 0.70
N GLY A 64 -2.15 -1.28 1.10
CA GLY A 64 -0.73 -0.87 1.25
C GLY A 64 -0.16 -0.08 0.07
N PRO A 65 -0.38 -0.49 -1.19
CA PRO A 65 0.02 0.28 -2.36
C PRO A 65 -0.52 1.70 -2.45
N PHE A 66 -1.72 1.94 -1.90
CA PHE A 66 -2.35 3.27 -1.95
C PHE A 66 -1.56 4.22 -1.05
N ALA A 67 -1.27 3.80 0.18
CA ALA A 67 -0.45 4.56 1.12
C ALA A 67 0.97 4.80 0.60
N LEU A 68 1.61 3.76 0.02
CA LEU A 68 2.93 3.90 -0.58
C LEU A 68 2.93 4.94 -1.71
N LEU A 69 2.02 4.82 -2.68
CA LEU A 69 1.98 5.72 -3.83
C LEU A 69 1.65 7.15 -3.43
N THR A 70 0.78 7.36 -2.42
CA THR A 70 0.55 8.71 -1.89
C THR A 70 1.79 9.27 -1.19
N THR A 71 2.52 8.45 -0.43
CA THR A 71 3.79 8.86 0.20
C THR A 71 4.81 9.27 -0.86
N LEU A 72 5.03 8.43 -1.88
CA LEU A 72 6.01 8.68 -2.93
C LEU A 72 5.61 9.89 -3.79
N ALA A 73 4.32 10.07 -4.06
CA ALA A 73 3.82 11.24 -4.78
C ALA A 73 4.05 12.53 -3.98
N LEU A 74 3.81 12.53 -2.66
CA LEU A 74 4.10 13.68 -1.81
C LEU A 74 5.61 13.94 -1.71
N ALA A 75 6.41 12.90 -1.47
CA ALA A 75 7.86 13.03 -1.38
C ALA A 75 8.46 13.63 -2.67
N HIS A 76 7.95 13.20 -3.84
CA HIS A 76 8.36 13.75 -5.13
C HIS A 76 7.83 15.17 -5.37
N THR A 77 6.64 15.52 -4.86
CA THR A 77 6.05 16.86 -5.05
C THR A 77 6.79 17.91 -4.21
N PHE A 78 7.23 17.55 -3.01
CA PHE A 78 7.96 18.42 -2.09
C PHE A 78 9.49 18.25 -2.14
N ASP A 79 9.99 17.43 -3.06
CA ASP A 79 11.41 17.10 -3.24
C ASP A 79 12.13 16.70 -1.93
N ILE A 80 11.49 15.79 -1.18
CA ILE A 80 11.95 15.35 0.14
C ILE A 80 12.75 14.06 0.01
N SER A 81 14.04 14.13 0.32
CA SER A 81 14.96 12.99 0.34
C SER A 81 15.29 12.47 1.75
N GLN A 82 15.01 13.26 2.79
CA GLN A 82 15.47 12.96 4.13
C GLN A 82 14.58 11.91 4.85
N PRO A 83 15.18 10.87 5.48
CA PRO A 83 14.42 9.79 6.12
C PRO A 83 13.40 10.23 7.19
N PRO A 84 13.72 11.16 8.12
CA PRO A 84 12.76 11.60 9.14
C PRO A 84 11.50 12.25 8.54
N ALA A 85 11.68 13.05 7.48
CA ALA A 85 10.57 13.71 6.80
C ALA A 85 9.75 12.71 5.99
N ILE A 86 10.38 11.76 5.30
CA ILE A 86 9.66 10.70 4.58
C ILE A 86 8.87 9.82 5.55
N PHE A 87 9.44 9.47 6.71
CA PHE A 87 8.72 8.71 7.73
C PHE A 87 7.46 9.44 8.22
N MET A 88 7.52 10.75 8.39
CA MET A 88 6.35 11.57 8.72
C MET A 88 5.28 11.51 7.62
N LEU A 89 5.67 11.59 6.35
CA LEU A 89 4.75 11.42 5.22
C LEU A 89 4.12 10.02 5.22
N MET A 90 4.88 8.98 5.56
CA MET A 90 4.40 7.61 5.62
C MET A 90 3.33 7.45 6.71
N LEU A 91 3.55 8.02 7.89
CA LEU A 91 2.56 8.03 8.97
C LEU A 91 1.30 8.80 8.57
N LEU A 92 1.45 9.94 7.90
CA LEU A 92 0.33 10.73 7.39
C LEU A 92 -0.49 9.97 6.32
N CYS A 93 0.19 9.19 5.47
CA CYS A 93 -0.43 8.40 4.41
C CYS A 93 -0.97 7.05 4.88
N LEU A 94 -0.60 6.56 6.06
CA LEU A 94 -1.07 5.29 6.61
C LEU A 94 -2.60 5.15 6.68
N PRO A 95 -3.38 6.15 7.15
CA PRO A 95 -4.85 6.09 7.13
C PRO A 95 -5.43 5.95 5.71
N MET A 96 -4.68 6.38 4.68
CA MET A 96 -5.11 6.28 3.29
C MET A 96 -5.21 4.82 2.83
N ALA A 97 -4.44 3.89 3.42
CA ALA A 97 -4.57 2.46 3.16
C ALA A 97 -5.98 1.95 3.50
N PHE A 98 -6.59 2.44 4.59
CA PHE A 98 -7.95 2.08 4.98
C PHE A 98 -9.02 2.72 4.10
N LEU A 99 -8.76 3.92 3.57
CA LEU A 99 -9.64 4.52 2.56
C LEU A 99 -9.62 3.68 1.28
N GLY A 100 -8.43 3.24 0.85
CA GLY A 100 -8.29 2.33 -0.29
C GLY A 100 -9.06 1.02 -0.11
N SER A 101 -9.02 0.41 1.08
CA SER A 101 -9.77 -0.83 1.34
C SER A 101 -11.29 -0.61 1.40
N LYS A 102 -11.77 0.53 1.92
CA LYS A 102 -13.19 0.90 1.86
C LYS A 102 -13.69 1.06 0.43
N LEU A 103 -12.88 1.66 -0.43
CA LEU A 103 -13.20 1.81 -1.85
C LEU A 103 -13.23 0.45 -2.56
N GLU A 104 -12.26 -0.42 -2.26
CA GLU A 104 -12.24 -1.80 -2.72
C GLU A 104 -13.53 -2.54 -2.32
N HIS A 105 -13.93 -2.41 -1.06
CA HIS A 105 -15.16 -3.01 -0.55
C HIS A 105 -16.41 -2.47 -1.24
N ALA A 106 -16.50 -1.15 -1.44
CA ALA A 106 -17.63 -0.53 -2.14
C ALA A 106 -17.69 -1.00 -3.60
N HIS A 107 -16.54 -1.16 -4.25
CA HIS A 107 -16.46 -1.66 -5.62
C HIS A 107 -16.90 -3.11 -5.74
N ARG A 108 -16.35 -4.00 -4.89
CA ARG A 108 -16.74 -5.42 -4.84
C ARG A 108 -18.24 -5.59 -4.59
N ARG A 109 -18.84 -4.76 -3.73
CA ARG A 109 -20.29 -4.78 -3.47
C ARG A 109 -21.10 -4.43 -4.73
N ARG A 110 -20.69 -3.41 -5.48
CA ARG A 110 -21.36 -3.04 -6.75
C ARG A 110 -21.24 -4.15 -7.79
N GLN A 111 -20.05 -4.72 -7.95
CA GLN A 111 -19.83 -5.85 -8.87
C GLN A 111 -20.69 -7.07 -8.50
N ASN A 112 -20.83 -7.38 -7.21
CA ASN A 112 -21.61 -8.53 -6.76
C ASN A 112 -23.12 -8.38 -7.03
N VAL A 113 -23.65 -7.15 -7.00
CA VAL A 113 -25.05 -6.86 -7.37
C VAL A 113 -25.26 -7.12 -8.86
N GLU A 114 -24.37 -6.63 -9.72
CA GLU A 114 -24.48 -6.85 -11.16
C GLU A 114 -24.30 -8.34 -11.51
N TYR A 115 -23.38 -9.04 -10.85
CA TYR A 115 -23.21 -10.49 -11.00
C TYR A 115 -24.48 -11.27 -10.57
N THR A 116 -25.11 -10.88 -9.46
CA THR A 116 -26.36 -11.49 -9.00
C THR A 116 -27.49 -11.27 -10.02
N ARG A 117 -27.60 -10.07 -10.60
CA ARG A 117 -28.58 -9.79 -11.66
C ARG A 117 -28.34 -10.64 -12.91
N MET A 118 -27.09 -10.85 -13.30
CA MET A 118 -26.73 -11.74 -14.40
C MET A 118 -27.13 -13.19 -14.11
N LEU A 119 -26.83 -13.72 -12.91
CA LEU A 119 -27.23 -15.08 -12.53
C LEU A 119 -28.75 -15.26 -12.55
N LEU A 120 -29.50 -14.26 -12.09
CA LEU A 120 -30.97 -14.29 -12.12
C LEU A 120 -31.52 -14.21 -13.54
N SER A 121 -30.89 -13.46 -14.45
CA SER A 121 -31.32 -13.38 -15.84
C SER A 121 -31.01 -14.67 -16.62
N THR A 122 -29.90 -15.35 -16.35
CA THR A 122 -29.57 -16.64 -16.99
C THR A 122 -30.50 -17.78 -16.54
N ARG A 123 -31.00 -17.74 -15.29
CA ARG A 123 -31.97 -18.73 -14.79
C ARG A 123 -33.36 -18.61 -15.41
N SER A 124 -33.68 -17.48 -16.05
CA SER A 124 -35.00 -17.23 -16.64
C SER A 124 -35.23 -17.89 -18.02
N GLY A 125 -34.30 -18.74 -18.49
CA GLY A 125 -34.45 -19.51 -19.72
C GLY A 125 -34.36 -18.70 -21.02
N ARG A 126 -34.09 -17.39 -20.94
CA ARG A 126 -33.78 -16.57 -22.10
C ARG A 126 -32.31 -16.72 -22.43
N GLU A 127 -32.00 -17.43 -23.50
CA GLU A 127 -30.70 -17.40 -24.17
C GLU A 127 -30.42 -15.95 -24.60
N HIS A 128 -29.73 -15.21 -23.75
CA HIS A 128 -29.04 -14.01 -24.17
C HIS A 128 -27.57 -14.35 -24.20
N SER A 129 -27.08 -14.59 -25.41
CA SER A 129 -25.66 -14.51 -25.79
C SER A 129 -25.19 -13.06 -25.57
N VAL A 130 -25.13 -12.62 -24.32
CA VAL A 130 -24.48 -11.36 -24.00
C VAL A 130 -22.99 -11.64 -24.12
N ALA A 131 -22.38 -11.12 -25.19
CA ALA A 131 -20.96 -11.23 -25.45
C ALA A 131 -20.16 -10.71 -24.24
N MET A 132 -19.66 -11.66 -23.44
CA MET A 132 -18.92 -11.45 -22.19
C MET A 132 -17.77 -10.44 -22.37
N SER A 133 -17.18 -10.40 -23.56
CA SER A 133 -16.07 -9.51 -23.94
C SER A 133 -16.42 -8.01 -23.97
N SER A 134 -17.67 -7.66 -24.28
CA SER A 134 -18.10 -6.24 -24.37
C SER A 134 -18.47 -5.61 -23.02
N LEU A 135 -18.77 -6.42 -22.00
CA LEU A 135 -19.05 -5.95 -20.64
C LEU A 135 -17.79 -5.71 -19.83
N VAL A 136 -16.76 -6.54 -20.01
CA VAL A 136 -15.46 -6.36 -19.34
C VAL A 136 -14.89 -4.98 -19.70
N GLY A 137 -14.87 -4.60 -20.98
CA GLY A 137 -14.39 -3.26 -21.39
C GLY A 137 -15.18 -2.08 -20.78
N LYS A 138 -16.51 -2.22 -20.66
CA LYS A 138 -17.38 -1.16 -20.09
C LYS A 138 -17.29 -1.03 -18.57
N SER A 139 -16.85 -2.06 -17.85
CA SER A 139 -16.67 -2.00 -16.39
C SER A 139 -15.29 -1.48 -15.96
N PHE A 140 -14.27 -1.62 -16.81
CA PHE A 140 -12.89 -1.20 -16.47
C PHE A 140 -12.69 0.31 -16.56
N PHE A 141 -13.26 0.97 -17.58
CA PHE A 141 -13.14 2.42 -17.75
C PHE A 141 -13.73 3.24 -16.58
N PRO A 142 -14.97 3.00 -16.11
CA PRO A 142 -15.52 3.76 -14.98
C PRO A 142 -14.79 3.47 -13.67
N LEU A 143 -14.24 2.26 -13.49
CA LEU A 143 -13.41 1.90 -12.36
C LEU A 143 -12.07 2.68 -12.37
N CYS A 144 -11.43 2.74 -13.53
CA CYS A 144 -10.22 3.52 -13.75
C CYS A 144 -10.46 5.02 -13.45
N MET A 145 -11.52 5.59 -13.99
CA MET A 145 -11.91 6.99 -13.73
C MET A 145 -12.24 7.23 -12.24
N LEU A 146 -12.96 6.32 -11.58
CA LEU A 146 -13.29 6.45 -10.17
C LEU A 146 -12.02 6.47 -9.30
N ASN A 147 -11.10 5.52 -9.54
CA ASN A 147 -9.85 5.46 -8.79
C ASN A 147 -8.97 6.69 -9.06
N LEU A 148 -8.93 7.18 -10.30
CA LEU A 148 -8.25 8.42 -10.65
C LEU A 148 -8.84 9.61 -9.88
N VAL A 149 -10.15 9.80 -9.92
CA VAL A 149 -10.85 10.90 -9.23
C VAL A 149 -10.60 10.84 -7.73
N VAL A 150 -10.74 9.67 -7.11
CA VAL A 150 -10.43 9.49 -5.69
C VAL A 150 -9.00 9.88 -5.39
N PHE A 151 -8.03 9.39 -6.17
CA PHE A 151 -6.63 9.69 -5.92
C PHE A 151 -6.32 11.18 -6.05
N VAL A 152 -6.91 11.84 -7.05
CA VAL A 152 -6.80 13.29 -7.22
C VAL A 152 -7.39 14.02 -6.02
N LEU A 153 -8.57 13.62 -5.54
CA LEU A 153 -9.19 14.22 -4.35
C LEU A 153 -8.35 14.01 -3.08
N VAL A 154 -7.80 12.81 -2.91
CA VAL A 154 -6.90 12.50 -1.78
C VAL A 154 -5.63 13.34 -1.85
N MET A 155 -4.99 13.45 -3.01
CA MET A 155 -3.82 14.30 -3.19
C MET A 155 -4.15 15.79 -3.02
N ALA A 156 -5.30 16.26 -3.51
CA ALA A 156 -5.74 17.63 -3.34
C ALA A 156 -5.96 18.01 -1.86
N LEU A 157 -6.34 17.03 -1.03
CA LEU A 157 -6.42 17.21 0.42
C LEU A 157 -5.05 17.09 1.11
N LEU A 158 -4.24 16.10 0.71
CA LEU A 158 -2.97 15.81 1.36
C LEU A 158 -1.88 16.85 1.08
N VAL A 159 -1.84 17.43 -0.12
CA VAL A 159 -0.84 18.44 -0.48
C VAL A 159 -0.91 19.67 0.44
N PRO A 160 -2.04 20.38 0.60
CA PRO A 160 -2.09 21.54 1.50
C PRO A 160 -1.90 21.14 2.97
N LEU A 161 -2.37 19.97 3.37
CA LEU A 161 -2.14 19.45 4.73
C LEU A 161 -0.65 19.20 4.99
N THR A 162 0.05 18.63 4.02
CA THR A 162 1.48 18.34 4.10
C THR A 162 2.29 19.64 4.09
N ASP A 163 1.93 20.60 3.25
CA ASP A 163 2.58 21.91 3.20
C ASP A 163 2.46 22.65 4.55
N TRP A 164 1.24 22.70 5.11
CA TRP A 164 1.00 23.26 6.43
C TRP A 164 1.83 22.55 7.52
N LEU A 165 1.87 21.21 7.48
CA LEU A 165 2.57 20.40 8.46
C LEU A 165 4.10 20.55 8.35
N LEU A 166 4.64 20.61 7.14
CA LEU A 166 6.05 20.88 6.90
C LEU A 166 6.42 22.29 7.39
N HIS A 167 5.62 23.31 7.11
CA HIS A 167 5.90 24.66 7.59
C HIS A 167 6.02 24.72 9.13
N HIS A 168 5.20 23.97 9.86
CA HIS A 168 5.20 23.96 11.33
C HIS A 168 6.28 23.06 11.94
N VAL A 169 6.62 21.95 11.29
CA VAL A 169 7.38 20.86 11.93
C VAL A 169 8.76 20.64 11.26
N ARG A 170 9.02 21.18 10.06
CA ARG A 170 10.28 21.00 9.32
C ARG A 170 11.51 21.31 10.18
N GLY A 171 11.53 22.42 10.90
CA GLY A 171 12.66 22.77 11.77
C GLY A 171 12.95 21.79 12.91
N ARG A 172 11.96 21.00 13.35
CA ARG A 172 12.10 20.04 14.46
C ARG A 172 12.37 18.62 13.96
N VAL A 173 11.74 18.21 12.87
CA VAL A 173 11.85 16.84 12.32
C VAL A 173 13.22 16.60 11.69
N LEU A 174 13.82 17.62 11.06
CA LEU A 174 15.15 17.51 10.49
C LEU A 174 16.26 17.25 11.52
N VAL A 175 16.04 17.58 12.79
CA VAL A 175 17.01 17.41 13.87
C VAL A 175 16.97 15.99 14.45
N LEU A 176 15.93 15.21 14.15
CA LEU A 176 15.80 13.86 14.66
C LEU A 176 16.81 12.93 13.95
N PRO A 177 17.66 12.19 14.69
CA PRO A 177 18.61 11.25 14.11
C PRO A 177 17.92 9.93 13.70
N ILE A 178 16.80 10.01 12.99
CA ILE A 178 16.06 8.85 12.51
C ILE A 178 16.71 8.36 11.23
N THR A 179 17.19 7.11 11.27
CA THR A 179 17.79 6.41 10.13
C THR A 179 16.83 5.36 9.58
N TRP A 180 17.03 4.93 8.34
CA TRP A 180 16.22 3.88 7.70
C TRP A 180 16.13 2.56 8.51
N PRO A 181 17.21 2.04 9.10
CA PRO A 181 17.13 0.85 9.94
C PRO A 181 16.15 1.00 11.10
N MET A 182 16.08 2.18 11.74
CA MET A 182 15.12 2.44 12.81
C MET A 182 13.67 2.40 12.31
N ILE A 183 13.43 2.94 11.11
CA ILE A 183 12.11 2.90 10.47
C ILE A 183 11.73 1.44 10.14
N TRP A 184 12.65 0.64 9.62
CA TRP A 184 12.39 -0.78 9.35
C TRP A 184 12.12 -1.59 10.61
N MET A 185 12.78 -1.29 11.74
CA MET A 185 12.45 -1.90 13.04
C MET A 185 11.02 -1.60 13.49
N LEU A 186 10.45 -0.45 13.13
CA LEU A 186 9.03 -0.19 13.36
C LEU A 186 8.15 -0.98 12.38
N GLY A 187 8.57 -1.12 11.13
CA GLY A 187 7.90 -1.95 10.13
C GLY A 187 7.79 -3.42 10.54
N THR A 188 8.82 -3.98 11.17
CA THR A 188 8.80 -5.39 11.63
C THR A 188 7.77 -5.67 12.71
N ILE A 189 7.19 -4.65 13.36
CA ILE A 189 6.06 -4.84 14.28
C ILE A 189 4.89 -5.52 13.56
N GLY A 190 4.61 -5.17 12.29
CA GLY A 190 3.58 -5.84 11.49
C GLY A 190 3.88 -7.33 11.29
N ALA A 191 5.13 -7.65 10.96
CA ALA A 191 5.59 -9.03 10.85
C ALA A 191 5.56 -9.80 12.19
N LEU A 192 5.94 -9.15 13.30
CA LEU A 192 5.87 -9.74 14.63
C LEU A 192 4.41 -10.03 15.02
N LEU A 193 3.48 -9.12 14.76
CA LEU A 193 2.06 -9.35 15.05
C LEU A 193 1.47 -10.52 14.25
N SER A 194 2.03 -10.82 13.06
CA SER A 194 1.63 -12.01 12.28
C SER A 194 1.91 -13.33 12.96
N LEU A 195 2.91 -13.37 13.84
CA LEU A 195 3.29 -14.55 14.58
C LEU A 195 2.31 -14.78 15.73
N ARG A 196 1.12 -15.31 15.41
CA ARG A 196 0.02 -15.52 16.37
C ARG A 196 0.34 -16.47 17.55
N SER A 197 1.54 -17.05 17.62
CA SER A 197 1.94 -18.07 18.59
C SER A 197 3.05 -17.59 19.53
N ARG A 198 2.79 -17.71 20.84
CA ARG A 198 3.76 -17.45 21.92
C ARG A 198 5.06 -18.24 21.77
N ARG A 199 5.01 -19.45 21.21
CA ARG A 199 6.21 -20.29 20.98
C ARG A 199 7.12 -19.71 19.92
N VAL A 200 6.56 -19.09 18.88
CA VAL A 200 7.35 -18.53 17.79
C VAL A 200 8.01 -17.23 18.23
N TYR A 201 7.36 -16.43 19.07
CA TYR A 201 8.01 -15.28 19.73
C TYR A 201 9.19 -15.71 20.59
N ALA A 202 9.07 -16.81 21.35
CA ALA A 202 10.17 -17.33 22.17
C ALA A 202 11.36 -17.78 21.31
N ILE A 203 11.11 -18.50 20.21
CA ILE A 203 12.15 -18.92 19.26
C ILE A 203 12.82 -17.70 18.61
N LEU A 204 12.04 -16.69 18.24
CA LEU A 204 12.57 -15.45 17.64
C LEU A 204 13.46 -14.69 18.64
N LEU A 205 13.05 -14.58 19.90
CA LEU A 205 13.88 -13.99 20.95
C LEU A 205 15.20 -14.74 21.13
N VAL A 206 15.15 -16.08 21.19
CA VAL A 206 16.35 -16.91 21.30
C VAL A 206 17.27 -16.72 20.09
N ALA A 207 16.72 -16.66 18.89
CA ALA A 207 17.48 -16.41 17.66
C ALA A 207 18.14 -15.02 17.65
N VAL A 208 17.43 -13.98 18.10
CA VAL A 208 17.98 -12.61 18.24
C VAL A 208 19.10 -12.57 19.27
N PHE A 209 18.93 -13.23 20.42
CA PHE A 209 19.97 -13.32 21.44
C PHE A 209 21.21 -14.08 20.93
N LEU A 210 21.03 -15.19 20.22
CA LEU A 210 22.13 -15.93 19.61
C LEU A 210 22.85 -15.10 18.54
N ALA A 211 22.11 -14.44 17.65
CA ALA A 211 22.69 -13.59 16.61
C ALA A 211 23.47 -12.40 17.21
N GLY A 212 22.90 -11.77 18.25
CA GLY A 212 23.56 -10.70 18.99
C GLY A 212 24.82 -11.17 19.72
N GLY A 213 24.79 -12.36 20.32
CA GLY A 213 25.95 -12.98 20.95
C GLY A 213 27.07 -13.31 19.94
N ILE A 214 26.72 -13.86 18.78
CA ILE A 214 27.69 -14.14 17.70
C ILE A 214 28.30 -12.85 17.17
N TYR A 215 27.50 -11.79 17.00
CA TYR A 215 28.00 -10.49 16.56
C TYR A 215 28.97 -9.90 17.58
N TRP A 216 28.62 -9.95 18.87
CA TRP A 216 29.49 -9.48 19.95
C TRP A 216 30.83 -10.21 19.98
N VAL A 217 30.83 -11.53 19.81
CA VAL A 217 32.04 -12.36 19.80
C VAL A 217 32.92 -12.09 18.57
N ASN A 218 32.35 -11.67 17.43
CA ASN A 218 33.14 -11.33 16.23
C ASN A 218 33.67 -9.88 16.23
N VAL A 219 33.13 -9.01 17.09
CA VAL A 219 33.55 -7.59 17.20
C VAL A 219 34.60 -7.39 18.29
N MET A 220 34.74 -8.34 19.23
CA MET A 220 35.87 -8.43 20.18
C MET A 220 37.04 -9.20 19.57
#